data_AF-A0AAD5JGJ2-F1
#
_entry.id   AF-A0AAD5JGJ2-F1
#
_cell.length_a   1.000
_cell.length_b   1.000
_cell.length_c   1.000
_cell.angle_alpha   90.00
_cell.angle_beta   90.00
_cell.angle_gamma   90.00
#
_symmetry.space_group_name_H-M   'P 1'
#
loop_
_entity.id
_entity.type
_entity.pdbx_description
1 polymer ?
#
loop_
_entity_poly.entity_id
_entity_poly.type
_entity_poly.pdbx_seq_one_letter_code
_entity_poly.pdbx_strand_id
1 'polypeptide(L)'
;MVRLRDVLKHPDEFHILLKLKLEVRHAEKQIIPLDHPHWSFCYTLLNKFTNGATTLLLQPFEPQLRNVVCIFYLILRALDTVEDDTSIPTEVKVPILIDFHRHVYDRAWHFSCGTEDCKILMDQFHHVSTAFAEIEKGY
;
A
#
# COMPACT_ATOMS: atom_id res chain seq x y z
N MET A 1 14.43 8.44 -4.78
CA MET A 1 15.44 8.88 -3.79
C MET A 1 16.19 10.08 -4.38
N VAL A 2 16.03 11.29 -3.82
CA VAL A 2 16.68 12.52 -4.33
C VAL A 2 18.19 12.45 -4.08
N ARG A 3 19.02 12.69 -5.09
CA ARG A 3 20.47 12.63 -4.96
C ARG A 3 20.99 13.91 -4.28
N LEU A 4 21.89 13.74 -3.32
CA LEU A 4 22.47 14.85 -2.53
C LEU A 4 23.11 15.96 -3.38
N ARG A 5 23.62 15.59 -4.57
CA ARG A 5 24.22 16.52 -5.53
C ARG A 5 23.22 17.47 -6.19
N ASP A 6 21.97 17.05 -6.33
CA ASP A 6 20.93 17.85 -6.97
C ASP A 6 20.37 18.88 -5.98
N VAL A 7 20.29 18.51 -4.69
CA VAL A 7 19.94 19.42 -3.58
C VAL A 7 20.96 20.56 -3.42
N LEU A 8 22.25 20.28 -3.65
CA LEU A 8 23.31 21.28 -3.60
C LEU A 8 23.25 22.30 -4.76
N LYS A 9 22.60 21.94 -5.87
CA LYS A 9 22.42 22.84 -7.03
C LYS A 9 21.21 23.78 -6.87
N HIS A 10 20.27 23.42 -5.99
CA HIS A 10 19.04 24.16 -5.71
C HIS A 10 18.85 24.31 -4.19
N PRO A 11 19.70 25.10 -3.50
CA PRO A 11 19.62 25.29 -2.05
C PRO A 11 18.30 25.95 -1.61
N ASP A 12 17.67 26.69 -2.50
CA ASP A 12 16.32 27.23 -2.37
C ASP A 12 15.24 26.15 -2.42
N GLU A 13 15.43 25.01 -3.08
CA GLU A 13 14.47 23.90 -3.04
C GLU A 13 14.58 23.06 -1.76
N PHE A 14 15.73 23.10 -1.07
CA PHE A 14 15.97 22.28 0.12
C PHE A 14 14.97 22.54 1.25
N HIS A 15 14.64 23.81 1.52
CA HIS A 15 13.68 24.14 2.58
C HIS A 15 12.26 23.69 2.22
N ILE A 16 11.91 23.67 0.93
CA ILE A 16 10.62 23.16 0.42
C ILE A 16 10.55 21.64 0.62
N LEU A 17 11.61 20.92 0.24
CA LEU A 17 11.69 19.47 0.44
C LEU A 17 11.65 19.09 1.93
N LEU A 18 12.31 19.87 2.78
CA LEU A 18 12.27 19.66 4.22
C LEU A 18 10.86 19.89 4.79
N LYS A 19 10.20 20.99 4.39
CA LYS A 19 8.82 21.30 4.80
C LYS A 19 7.86 20.20 4.35
N LEU A 20 7.94 19.78 3.08
CA LEU A 20 7.13 18.69 2.54
C LEU A 20 7.32 17.40 3.34
N LYS A 21 8.57 17.04 3.67
CA LYS A 21 8.86 15.83 4.45
C LYS A 21 8.30 15.90 5.87
N LEU A 22 8.27 17.09 6.49
CA LEU A 22 7.65 17.30 7.79
C LEU A 22 6.12 17.19 7.72
N GLU A 23 5.50 17.76 6.69
CA GLU A 23 4.05 17.69 6.46
C GLU A 23 3.61 16.23 6.22
N VAL A 24 4.35 15.47 5.40
CA VAL A 24 4.11 14.02 5.22
C VAL A 24 4.14 13.29 6.56
N ARG A 25 5.17 13.51 7.38
CA ARG A 25 5.28 12.89 8.71
C ARG A 25 4.15 13.29 9.66
N HIS A 26 3.64 14.51 9.54
CA HIS A 26 2.52 14.97 10.34
C HIS A 26 1.21 14.28 9.91
N ALA A 27 0.98 14.21 8.60
CA ALA A 27 -0.17 13.51 8.03
C ALA A 27 -0.15 12.01 8.35
N GLU A 28 1.01 11.36 8.30
CA GLU A 28 1.18 9.94 8.69
C GLU A 28 0.63 9.68 10.10
N LYS A 29 0.99 10.52 11.08
CA LYS A 29 0.52 10.37 12.46
C LYS A 29 -0.99 10.56 12.64
N GLN A 30 -1.63 11.30 11.74
CA GLN A 30 -3.07 11.56 11.81
C GLN A 30 -3.89 10.48 11.09
N ILE A 31 -3.34 9.90 10.02
CA ILE A 31 -4.08 9.01 9.13
C ILE A 31 -3.94 7.55 9.55
N ILE A 32 -2.76 7.12 10.03
CA ILE A 32 -2.51 5.73 10.37
C ILE A 32 -3.28 5.37 11.65
N PRO A 33 -4.31 4.50 11.59
CA PRO A 33 -5.04 4.09 12.78
C PRO A 33 -4.17 3.11 13.58
N LEU A 34 -3.81 3.45 14.81
CA LEU A 34 -2.96 2.62 15.67
C LEU A 34 -3.75 1.51 16.39
N ASP A 35 -5.07 1.65 16.48
CA ASP A 35 -5.91 0.80 17.31
C ASP A 35 -6.24 -0.55 16.65
N HIS A 36 -6.04 -0.67 15.32
CA HIS A 36 -6.42 -1.85 14.54
C HIS A 36 -5.21 -2.37 13.75
N PRO A 37 -4.65 -3.55 14.10
CA PRO A 37 -3.40 -4.05 13.52
C PRO A 37 -3.43 -4.16 11.99
N HIS A 38 -4.54 -4.63 11.41
CA HIS A 38 -4.68 -4.77 9.96
C HIS A 38 -4.72 -3.42 9.23
N TRP A 39 -5.37 -2.40 9.79
CA TRP A 39 -5.36 -1.05 9.24
C TRP A 39 -3.99 -0.40 9.33
N SER A 40 -3.32 -0.53 10.49
CA SER A 40 -1.95 -0.04 10.66
C SER A 40 -1.01 -0.68 9.64
N PHE A 41 -1.15 -1.98 9.38
CA PHE A 41 -0.39 -2.68 8.35
C PHE A 41 -0.64 -2.09 6.95
N CYS A 42 -1.91 -1.99 6.55
CA CYS A 42 -2.30 -1.49 5.22
C CYS A 42 -1.78 -0.08 4.96
N TYR A 43 -1.99 0.85 5.89
CA TYR A 43 -1.51 2.22 5.72
C TYR A 43 0.02 2.32 5.73
N THR A 44 0.70 1.51 6.54
CA THR A 44 2.17 1.47 6.56
C THR A 44 2.72 1.01 5.21
N LEU A 45 2.15 -0.06 4.64
CA LEU A 45 2.58 -0.59 3.35
C LEU A 45 2.27 0.38 2.20
N LEU A 46 1.09 0.99 2.21
CA LEU A 46 0.73 2.04 1.27
C LEU A 46 1.75 3.18 1.30
N ASN A 47 2.13 3.63 2.50
CA ASN A 47 3.10 4.70 2.67
C ASN A 47 4.49 4.34 2.10
N LYS A 48 4.92 3.08 2.28
CA LYS A 48 6.17 2.57 1.69
C LYS A 48 6.11 2.56 0.16
N PHE A 49 5.07 1.97 -0.43
CA PHE A 49 4.94 1.86 -1.89
C PHE A 49 4.81 3.21 -2.59
N THR A 50 4.29 4.21 -1.90
CA THR A 50 4.01 5.53 -2.45
C THR A 50 5.04 6.57 -2.02
N ASN A 51 6.06 6.15 -1.27
CA ASN A 51 7.09 7.03 -0.69
C ASN A 51 6.51 8.23 0.07
N GLY A 52 5.38 8.02 0.77
CA GLY A 52 4.69 9.06 1.54
C GLY A 52 3.80 10.03 0.75
N ALA A 53 3.81 9.98 -0.58
CA ALA A 53 3.01 10.89 -1.40
C ALA A 53 1.50 10.64 -1.24
N THR A 54 1.09 9.38 -1.11
CA THR A 54 -0.33 9.03 -1.03
C THR A 54 -0.95 9.44 0.30
N THR A 55 -0.19 9.48 1.38
CA THR A 55 -0.65 10.01 2.68
C THR A 55 -1.06 11.49 2.56
N LEU A 56 -0.32 12.28 1.76
CA LEU A 56 -0.64 13.68 1.50
C LEU A 56 -1.86 13.82 0.58
N LEU A 57 -1.94 13.01 -0.48
CA LEU A 57 -3.06 13.02 -1.42
C LEU A 57 -4.36 12.55 -0.79
N LEU A 58 -4.30 11.64 0.18
CA LEU A 58 -5.48 11.08 0.82
C LEU A 58 -6.03 11.96 1.94
N GLN A 59 -5.21 12.86 2.52
CA GLN A 59 -5.58 13.70 3.65
C GLN A 59 -6.90 14.49 3.47
N PRO A 60 -7.24 15.04 2.28
CA PRO A 60 -8.48 15.79 2.08
C PRO A 60 -9.75 14.93 2.06
N PHE A 61 -9.64 13.61 1.85
CA PHE A 61 -10.81 12.74 1.74
C PHE A 61 -11.38 12.37 3.11
N GLU A 62 -12.67 12.08 3.14
CA GLU A 62 -13.32 11.52 4.34
C GLU A 62 -12.69 10.16 4.71
N PRO A 63 -12.66 9.78 6.01
CA PRO A 63 -12.01 8.56 6.47
C PRO A 63 -12.46 7.30 5.72
N GLN A 64 -13.76 7.18 5.41
CA GLN A 64 -14.32 6.03 4.69
C GLN A 64 -13.74 5.88 3.29
N LEU A 65 -13.69 6.98 2.52
CA LEU A 65 -13.13 6.97 1.18
C LEU A 65 -11.62 6.70 1.20
N ARG A 66 -10.88 7.23 2.19
CA ARG A 66 -9.45 6.91 2.36
C ARG A 66 -9.20 5.43 2.57
N ASN A 67 -10.02 4.79 3.39
CA ASN A 67 -9.94 3.35 3.65
C ASN A 67 -10.16 2.56 2.36
N VAL A 68 -11.19 2.91 1.58
CA VAL A 68 -11.49 2.27 0.29
C VAL A 68 -10.31 2.40 -0.68
N VAL A 69 -9.76 3.61 -0.84
CA VAL A 69 -8.63 3.83 -1.75
C VAL A 69 -7.38 3.09 -1.30
N CYS A 70 -7.09 3.06 0.01
CA CYS A 70 -5.96 2.32 0.57
C CYS A 70 -6.05 0.83 0.25
N ILE A 71 -7.20 0.20 0.52
CA ILE A 71 -7.37 -1.24 0.29
C ILE A 71 -7.40 -1.56 -1.19
N PHE A 72 -8.08 -0.76 -2.01
CA PHE A 72 -8.10 -0.96 -3.46
C PHE A 72 -6.69 -0.89 -4.06
N TYR A 73 -5.87 0.06 -3.63
CA TYR A 73 -4.47 0.15 -4.07
C TYR A 73 -3.67 -1.11 -3.70
N LEU A 74 -3.81 -1.62 -2.48
CA LEU A 74 -3.06 -2.79 -2.02
C LEU A 74 -3.51 -4.08 -2.72
N ILE A 75 -4.81 -4.22 -3.01
CA ILE A 75 -5.33 -5.35 -3.79
C ILE A 75 -4.72 -5.33 -5.20
N LEU A 76 -4.72 -4.18 -5.88
CA LEU A 76 -4.10 -4.04 -7.19
C LEU A 76 -2.59 -4.29 -7.15
N ARG A 77 -1.89 -3.77 -6.14
CA ARG A 77 -0.45 -4.03 -5.97
C ARG A 77 -0.14 -5.51 -5.74
N ALA A 78 -0.99 -6.23 -5.03
CA ALA A 78 -0.85 -7.67 -4.84
C ALA A 78 -1.08 -8.43 -6.15
N LEU A 79 -2.08 -8.03 -6.94
CA LEU A 79 -2.33 -8.56 -8.28
C LEU A 79 -1.11 -8.34 -9.20
N ASP A 80 -0.60 -7.10 -9.28
CA ASP A 80 0.60 -6.74 -10.04
C ASP A 80 1.80 -7.60 -9.60
N THR A 81 1.93 -7.87 -8.29
CA THR A 81 3.04 -8.70 -7.76
C THR A 81 2.98 -10.14 -8.29
N VAL A 82 1.79 -10.72 -8.43
CA VAL A 82 1.63 -12.05 -9.03
C VAL A 82 1.89 -12.00 -10.54
N GLU A 83 1.43 -10.95 -11.22
CA GLU A 83 1.64 -10.76 -12.67
C GLU A 83 3.13 -10.60 -13.02
N ASP A 84 3.84 -9.73 -12.31
CA ASP A 84 5.22 -9.31 -12.61
C ASP A 84 6.28 -10.33 -12.15
N ASP A 85 5.96 -11.24 -11.23
CA ASP A 85 6.94 -12.21 -10.73
C ASP A 85 7.25 -13.28 -11.80
N THR A 86 8.39 -13.10 -12.48
CA THR A 86 8.85 -13.99 -13.56
C THR A 86 9.34 -15.36 -13.07
N SER A 87 9.45 -15.57 -11.75
CA SER A 87 9.83 -16.87 -11.17
C SER A 87 8.66 -17.86 -11.09
N ILE A 88 7.42 -17.38 -11.18
CA ILE A 88 6.22 -18.20 -11.13
C ILE A 88 5.89 -18.74 -12.54
N PRO A 89 5.75 -20.07 -12.71
CA PRO A 89 5.33 -20.64 -13.99
C PRO A 89 3.94 -20.16 -14.41
N THR A 90 3.74 -19.95 -15.71
CA THR A 90 2.49 -19.40 -16.28
C THR A 90 1.27 -20.26 -15.93
N GLU A 91 1.43 -21.58 -15.90
CA GLU A 91 0.39 -22.55 -15.55
C GLU A 91 -0.11 -22.43 -14.10
N VAL A 92 0.71 -21.88 -13.19
CA VAL A 92 0.33 -21.57 -11.80
C VAL A 92 -0.23 -20.15 -11.71
N LYS A 93 0.40 -19.22 -12.40
CA LYS A 93 0.06 -17.79 -12.36
C LYS A 93 -1.33 -17.50 -12.93
N VAL A 94 -1.65 -18.04 -14.10
CA VAL A 94 -2.89 -17.71 -14.83
C VAL A 94 -4.15 -18.04 -14.03
N PRO A 95 -4.29 -19.24 -13.42
CA PRO A 95 -5.45 -19.52 -12.56
C PRO A 95 -5.58 -18.55 -11.39
N ILE A 96 -4.47 -18.20 -10.74
CA ILE A 96 -4.46 -17.26 -9.61
C ILE A 96 -4.92 -15.88 -10.05
N LEU A 97 -4.44 -15.37 -11.19
CA LEU A 97 -4.84 -14.06 -11.71
C LEU A 97 -6.33 -14.01 -12.07
N ILE A 98 -6.87 -15.08 -12.69
CA ILE A 98 -8.29 -15.18 -13.04
C ILE A 98 -9.17 -15.18 -11.78
N ASP A 99 -8.77 -15.96 -10.77
CA ASP A 99 -9.53 -16.14 -9.55
C ASP A 99 -9.15 -15.16 -8.42
N PHE A 100 -8.25 -14.20 -8.69
CA PHE A 100 -7.74 -13.27 -7.66
C PHE A 100 -8.86 -12.51 -6.96
N HIS A 101 -9.86 -12.07 -7.70
CA HIS A 101 -11.05 -11.41 -7.16
C HIS A 101 -11.79 -12.24 -6.11
N ARG A 102 -11.73 -13.58 -6.18
CA ARG A 102 -12.30 -14.50 -5.17
C ARG A 102 -11.38 -14.64 -3.97
N HIS A 103 -10.07 -14.72 -4.21
CA HIS A 103 -9.06 -14.81 -3.16
C HIS A 103 -9.05 -13.61 -2.22
N VAL A 104 -9.44 -12.42 -2.70
CA VAL A 104 -9.62 -11.23 -1.85
C VAL A 104 -10.60 -11.47 -0.70
N TYR A 105 -11.67 -12.25 -0.92
CA TYR A 105 -12.67 -12.58 0.11
C TYR A 105 -12.22 -13.68 1.08
N ASP A 106 -11.20 -14.46 0.72
CA ASP A 106 -10.68 -15.57 1.53
C ASP A 106 -9.54 -15.10 2.43
N ARG A 107 -9.82 -15.02 3.74
CA ARG A 107 -8.81 -14.62 4.75
C ARG A 107 -7.74 -15.66 5.01
N ALA A 108 -7.98 -16.91 4.63
CA ALA A 108 -7.00 -17.99 4.77
C ALA A 108 -6.12 -18.13 3.53
N TRP A 109 -6.45 -17.42 2.44
CA TRP A 109 -5.65 -17.46 1.23
C TRP A 109 -4.26 -16.88 1.48
N HIS A 110 -3.25 -17.61 1.01
CA HIS A 110 -1.86 -17.23 1.15
C HIS A 110 -1.09 -17.72 -0.08
N PHE A 111 -0.35 -16.80 -0.68
CA PHE A 111 0.50 -17.10 -1.82
C PHE A 111 1.76 -16.22 -1.75
N SER A 112 2.88 -16.79 -1.33
CA SER A 112 4.13 -16.05 -1.17
C SER A 112 4.81 -15.84 -2.53
N CYS A 113 4.93 -14.59 -2.97
CA CYS A 113 5.66 -14.21 -4.17
C CYS A 113 6.18 -12.76 -4.08
N GLY A 114 7.01 -12.36 -5.06
CA GLY A 114 7.62 -11.04 -5.13
C GLY A 114 8.84 -10.85 -4.23
N THR A 115 9.32 -9.60 -4.16
CA THR A 115 10.53 -9.19 -3.41
C THR A 115 10.23 -8.03 -2.47
N GLU A 116 11.08 -7.86 -1.45
CA GLU A 116 11.03 -6.74 -0.49
C GLU A 116 9.62 -6.49 0.09
N ASP A 117 9.10 -5.26 -0.02
CA ASP A 117 7.80 -4.89 0.52
C ASP A 117 6.63 -5.57 -0.22
N CYS A 118 6.79 -5.94 -1.50
CA CYS A 118 5.78 -6.72 -2.24
C CYS A 118 5.66 -8.13 -1.65
N LYS A 119 6.78 -8.74 -1.25
CA LYS A 119 6.75 -10.03 -0.57
C LYS A 119 6.00 -9.96 0.77
N ILE A 120 6.25 -8.90 1.54
CA ILE A 120 5.55 -8.66 2.81
C ILE A 120 4.04 -8.51 2.58
N LEU A 121 3.63 -7.79 1.52
CA LEU A 121 2.22 -7.66 1.13
C LEU A 121 1.58 -9.03 0.89
N MET A 122 2.23 -9.86 0.07
CA MET A 122 1.72 -11.18 -0.29
C MET A 122 1.70 -12.15 0.89
N ASP A 123 2.75 -12.13 1.72
CA ASP A 123 2.84 -12.99 2.90
C ASP A 123 1.78 -12.65 3.96
N GLN A 124 1.45 -11.36 4.11
CA GLN A 124 0.50 -10.86 5.10
C GLN A 124 -0.82 -10.35 4.49
N PHE A 125 -1.20 -10.88 3.31
CA PHE A 125 -2.37 -10.42 2.56
C PHE A 125 -3.70 -10.53 3.33
N HIS A 126 -3.78 -11.45 4.29
CA HIS A 126 -4.94 -11.61 5.19
C HIS A 126 -5.33 -10.32 5.94
N HIS A 127 -4.39 -9.41 6.21
CA HIS A 127 -4.70 -8.08 6.76
C HIS A 127 -5.52 -7.23 5.77
N VAL A 128 -5.18 -7.29 4.48
CA VAL A 128 -5.91 -6.59 3.41
C VAL A 128 -7.30 -7.19 3.26
N SER A 129 -7.44 -8.51 3.23
CA SER A 129 -8.74 -9.20 3.18
C SER A 129 -9.63 -8.89 4.39
N THR A 130 -9.03 -8.77 5.58
CA THR A 130 -9.77 -8.40 6.80
C THR A 130 -10.29 -6.97 6.72
N ALA A 131 -9.44 -6.02 6.29
CA ALA A 131 -9.84 -4.63 6.09
C ALA A 131 -10.91 -4.47 5.00
N PHE A 132 -10.79 -5.23 3.91
CA PHE A 132 -11.76 -5.25 2.81
C PHE A 132 -13.15 -5.67 3.29
N ALA A 133 -13.24 -6.74 4.09
CA ALA A 133 -14.49 -7.22 4.67
C ALA A 133 -15.12 -6.25 5.69
N GLU A 134 -14.36 -5.33 6.27
CA GLU A 134 -14.89 -4.26 7.13
C GLU A 134 -15.47 -3.10 6.31
N ILE A 135 -14.83 -2.76 5.18
CA ILE A 135 -15.34 -1.74 4.25
C ILE A 135 -16.69 -2.19 3.67
N GLU A 136 -16.80 -3.43 3.22
CA GLU A 136 -18.02 -3.96 2.58
C GLU A 136 -19.24 -3.89 3.50
N LYS A 137 -19.07 -4.02 4.82
CA LYS A 137 -20.19 -3.91 5.78
C LYS A 137 -20.70 -2.48 5.97
N GLY A 138 -19.89 -1.49 5.61
CA GLY A 138 -20.19 -0.06 5.79
C GLY A 138 -20.69 0.63 4.52
N TYR A 139 -20.69 -0.07 3.37
CA TYR A 139 -21.21 0.37 2.07
C TYR A 139 -22.43 -0.46 1.68
#